data_AF-A0A3D3XZ21-F1
#
_entry.id   AF-A0A3D3XZ21-F1
#
_cell.length_a   1.000
_cell.length_b   1.000
_cell.length_c   1.000
_cell.angle_alpha   90.00
_cell.angle_beta   90.00
_cell.angle_gamma   90.00
#
_symmetry.space_group_name_H-M   'P 1'
#
loop_
_entity.id
_entity.type
_entity.pdbx_description
1 polymer ?
#
loop_
_entity_poly.entity_id
_entity_poly.type
_entity_poly.pdbx_seq_one_letter_code
_entity_poly.pdbx_strand_id
1 'polypeptide(L)'
;WLKSRPRGSYVRDAYLTGLQIERRTGVNPYRFGMVGASDTHNAGSRFDERTYAGKVGLLDAVPERRGSVPVRVEGTVPAYRHVFRTYYGASGLTGVWADENTRDAIFSAFTRKETFATSGPRIRVRMFAGHDFPNDMLARSDYARVAYARGVPQGGVLRRRRTAPDLLVVALRDPNAAPLQRIQIVKGWLENGLRREQVYDVVCSDGGEVDPGTNRCPDNGADVDLATCAIRKNIGAAQLSTIWKDPDYDYAQPSFYYARVIENPSCRWSTWDAVRAGVTPRAGYPTTVQERAWTSPIWIR
;
A
#
# COMPACT_ATOMS: atom_id res chain seq x y z
N TRP A 1 26.51 -15.14 -7.37
CA TRP A 1 25.62 -14.00 -7.06
C TRP A 1 25.59 -13.78 -5.56
N LEU A 2 26.01 -12.61 -5.09
CA LEU A 2 25.79 -12.22 -3.69
C LEU A 2 24.29 -12.02 -3.48
N LYS A 3 23.73 -12.59 -2.42
CA LYS A 3 22.33 -12.33 -2.04
C LYS A 3 22.18 -10.83 -1.77
N SER A 4 21.15 -10.20 -2.34
CA SER A 4 20.82 -8.81 -2.03
C SER A 4 20.66 -8.65 -0.51
N ARG A 5 21.23 -7.57 0.05
CA ARG A 5 21.01 -7.23 1.46
C ARG A 5 19.67 -6.49 1.56
N PRO A 6 18.72 -6.96 2.39
CA PRO A 6 17.41 -6.31 2.51
C PRO A 6 17.51 -4.85 2.98
N ARG A 7 18.52 -4.51 3.77
CA ARG A 7 18.79 -3.12 4.22
C ARG A 7 19.23 -2.27 3.03
N GLY A 8 18.61 -1.10 2.86
CA GLY A 8 18.75 -0.24 1.68
C GLY A 8 17.83 -0.62 0.50
N SER A 9 17.10 -1.74 0.57
CA SER A 9 16.21 -2.19 -0.53
C SER A 9 14.75 -1.75 -0.37
N TYR A 10 14.41 -1.06 0.73
CA TYR A 10 13.03 -0.64 1.02
C TYR A 10 12.92 0.88 1.14
N VAL A 11 11.83 1.42 0.59
CA VAL A 11 11.51 2.86 0.56
C VAL A 11 11.54 3.50 1.95
N ARG A 12 11.03 2.80 2.98
CA ARG A 12 11.03 3.32 4.36
C ARG A 12 12.44 3.55 4.90
N ASP A 13 13.36 2.61 4.66
CA ASP A 13 14.77 2.74 5.06
C ASP A 13 15.44 3.90 4.31
N ALA A 14 15.08 4.12 3.03
CA ALA A 14 15.54 5.28 2.27
C ALA A 14 15.03 6.61 2.87
N TYR A 15 13.75 6.71 3.25
CA TYR A 15 13.21 7.91 3.89
C TYR A 15 13.88 8.22 5.24
N LEU A 16 14.10 7.19 6.07
CA LEU A 16 14.82 7.34 7.35
C LEU A 16 16.28 7.74 7.14
N THR A 17 16.94 7.18 6.13
CA THR A 17 18.30 7.58 5.71
C THR A 17 18.30 9.03 5.23
N GLY A 18 17.25 9.45 4.52
CA GLY A 18 17.05 10.82 4.07
C GLY A 18 17.03 11.81 5.23
N LEU A 19 16.31 11.49 6.32
CA LEU A 19 16.33 12.31 7.53
C LEU A 19 17.74 12.42 8.13
N GLN A 20 18.51 11.34 8.13
CA GLN A 20 19.89 11.37 8.66
C GLN A 20 20.81 12.23 7.81
N ILE A 21 20.73 12.10 6.48
CA ILE A 21 21.52 12.92 5.54
C ILE A 21 21.15 14.40 5.72
N GLU A 22 19.87 14.69 5.84
CA GLU A 22 19.38 16.05 6.04
C GLU A 22 19.88 16.68 7.32
N ARG A 23 19.88 15.95 8.44
CA ARG A 23 20.43 16.45 9.71
C ARG A 23 21.91 16.84 9.59
N ARG A 24 22.66 16.23 8.69
CA ARG A 24 24.10 16.48 8.47
C ARG A 24 24.38 17.55 7.43
N THR A 25 23.53 17.66 6.40
CA THR A 25 23.82 18.43 5.18
C THR A 25 22.82 19.55 4.90
N GLY A 26 21.68 19.58 5.61
CA GLY A 26 20.56 20.47 5.31
C GLY A 26 19.68 20.03 4.14
N VAL A 27 20.03 18.95 3.43
CA VAL A 27 19.30 18.48 2.23
C VAL A 27 18.90 17.01 2.38
N ASN A 28 17.66 16.70 2.00
CA ASN A 28 17.15 15.32 1.96
C ASN A 28 16.94 14.86 0.51
N PRO A 29 17.82 13.99 -0.03
CA PRO A 29 17.69 13.47 -1.40
C PRO A 29 16.60 12.41 -1.54
N TYR A 30 16.10 11.85 -0.44
CA TYR A 30 15.10 10.78 -0.44
C TYR A 30 13.68 11.29 -0.20
N ARG A 31 13.39 12.56 -0.48
CA ARG A 31 12.02 13.10 -0.47
C ARG A 31 11.24 12.80 -1.74
N PHE A 32 11.39 11.60 -2.29
CA PHE A 32 10.63 11.17 -3.46
C PHE A 32 9.20 10.75 -3.06
N GLY A 33 8.30 10.75 -4.04
CA GLY A 33 6.92 10.27 -3.86
C GLY A 33 6.79 8.77 -4.10
N MET A 34 5.67 8.20 -3.70
CA MET A 34 5.36 6.80 -3.99
C MET A 34 4.63 6.66 -5.31
N VAL A 35 5.11 5.71 -6.12
CA VAL A 35 4.51 5.27 -7.38
C VAL A 35 4.53 3.75 -7.44
N GLY A 36 3.53 3.15 -8.08
CA GLY A 36 3.44 1.70 -8.31
C GLY A 36 3.43 1.40 -9.80
N ALA A 37 4.13 0.33 -10.20
CA ALA A 37 4.18 -0.12 -11.58
C ALA A 37 4.25 -1.65 -11.64
N SER A 38 3.73 -2.20 -12.72
CA SER A 38 3.55 -3.64 -12.91
C SER A 38 4.73 -4.35 -13.56
N ASP A 39 5.58 -3.60 -14.26
CA ASP A 39 6.75 -4.14 -14.98
C ASP A 39 6.39 -5.39 -15.83
N THR A 40 5.22 -5.38 -16.47
CA THR A 40 4.78 -6.52 -17.28
C THR A 40 5.34 -6.39 -18.69
N HIS A 41 5.91 -7.47 -19.23
CA HIS A 41 6.43 -7.56 -20.59
C HIS A 41 5.38 -8.17 -21.55
N ASN A 42 4.10 -7.90 -21.30
CA ASN A 42 2.96 -8.55 -21.96
C ASN A 42 2.13 -7.59 -22.84
N ALA A 43 2.69 -6.44 -23.25
CA ALA A 43 2.01 -5.33 -23.94
C ALA A 43 0.80 -4.70 -23.19
N GLY A 44 0.33 -5.33 -22.12
CA GLY A 44 -0.66 -4.83 -21.19
C GLY A 44 -0.54 -5.52 -19.83
N SER A 45 -1.09 -4.90 -18.79
CA SER A 45 -1.00 -5.39 -17.41
C SER A 45 -2.35 -5.83 -16.88
N ARG A 46 -2.33 -6.83 -15.99
CA ARG A 46 -3.48 -7.27 -15.20
C ARG A 46 -3.22 -6.86 -13.76
N PHE A 47 -4.14 -6.10 -13.18
CA PHE A 47 -4.04 -5.54 -11.81
C PHE A 47 -4.98 -6.26 -10.82
N ASP A 48 -5.54 -7.39 -11.26
CA ASP A 48 -6.41 -8.28 -10.51
C ASP A 48 -5.80 -9.69 -10.59
N GLU A 49 -5.49 -10.26 -9.43
CA GLU A 49 -4.93 -11.60 -9.25
C GLU A 49 -5.77 -12.69 -9.95
N ARG A 50 -7.10 -12.53 -10.01
CA ARG A 50 -8.01 -13.45 -10.72
C ARG A 50 -7.72 -13.52 -12.22
N THR A 51 -7.30 -12.41 -12.82
CA THR A 51 -7.04 -12.32 -14.26
C THR A 51 -5.55 -12.27 -14.59
N TYR A 52 -4.69 -12.53 -13.62
CA TYR A 52 -3.24 -12.56 -13.80
C TYR A 52 -2.84 -13.56 -14.89
N ALA A 53 -2.03 -13.08 -15.84
CA ALA A 53 -1.64 -13.83 -17.04
C ALA A 53 -0.12 -14.02 -17.17
N GLY A 54 0.63 -13.85 -16.06
CA GLY A 54 2.09 -13.85 -16.07
C GLY A 54 2.70 -12.47 -16.28
N LYS A 55 4.03 -12.42 -16.34
CA LYS A 55 4.87 -11.23 -16.46
C LYS A 55 5.69 -11.19 -17.76
N VAL A 56 6.10 -12.33 -18.30
CA VAL A 56 7.16 -12.45 -19.32
C VAL A 56 6.73 -13.23 -20.57
N GLY A 57 5.45 -13.18 -20.93
CA GLY A 57 4.90 -13.72 -22.16
C GLY A 57 4.83 -15.24 -22.19
N LEU A 58 5.21 -15.84 -23.32
CA LEU A 58 5.11 -17.29 -23.56
C LEU A 58 5.74 -18.15 -22.45
N LEU A 59 6.76 -17.60 -21.81
CA LEU A 59 7.45 -18.25 -20.73
C LEU A 59 6.54 -18.53 -19.54
N ASP A 60 5.56 -17.68 -19.23
CA ASP A 60 4.67 -17.81 -18.06
C ASP A 60 3.19 -17.52 -18.38
N ALA A 61 2.82 -17.71 -19.66
CA ALA A 61 1.47 -17.47 -20.17
C ALA A 61 0.42 -18.46 -19.64
N VAL A 62 0.81 -19.71 -19.33
CA VAL A 62 -0.10 -20.77 -18.86
C VAL A 62 0.24 -21.22 -17.44
N PRO A 63 -0.75 -21.67 -16.63
CA PRO A 63 -0.56 -22.05 -15.23
C PRO A 63 0.59 -23.04 -14.98
N GLU A 64 0.76 -24.01 -15.86
CA GLU A 64 1.82 -25.01 -15.81
C GLU A 64 3.21 -24.36 -15.90
N ARG A 65 3.37 -23.39 -16.80
CA ARG A 65 4.62 -22.66 -17.00
C ARG A 65 4.84 -21.56 -15.95
N ARG A 66 3.78 -21.05 -15.33
CA ARG A 66 3.86 -20.23 -14.11
C ARG A 66 4.25 -21.07 -12.88
N GLY A 67 3.99 -22.37 -12.94
CA GLY A 67 4.23 -23.31 -11.85
C GLY A 67 3.11 -23.34 -10.81
N SER A 68 1.90 -22.84 -11.12
CA SER A 68 0.74 -22.96 -10.23
C SER A 68 0.03 -24.31 -10.34
N VAL A 69 0.09 -24.97 -11.51
CA VAL A 69 -0.59 -26.23 -11.81
C VAL A 69 0.42 -27.31 -12.22
N PRO A 70 0.19 -28.61 -11.87
CA PRO A 70 1.06 -29.70 -12.29
C PRO A 70 1.11 -29.88 -13.82
N VAL A 71 2.29 -30.24 -14.35
CA VAL A 71 2.44 -30.70 -15.74
C VAL A 71 2.21 -32.21 -15.83
N ARG A 72 1.51 -32.68 -16.87
CA ARG A 72 1.50 -34.10 -17.24
C ARG A 72 2.79 -34.43 -18.00
N VAL A 73 3.83 -34.87 -17.30
CA VAL A 73 5.02 -35.46 -17.93
C VAL A 73 5.46 -36.69 -17.13
N GLU A 74 5.58 -37.82 -17.81
CA GLU A 74 6.29 -39.02 -17.31
C GLU A 74 7.79 -38.70 -17.21
N GLY A 75 8.35 -38.73 -15.99
CA GLY A 75 9.78 -38.51 -15.75
C GLY A 75 10.09 -38.06 -14.31
N THR A 76 11.28 -38.41 -13.81
CA THR A 76 11.71 -38.28 -12.40
C THR A 76 11.91 -36.85 -11.89
N VAL A 77 11.77 -35.84 -12.74
CA VAL A 77 11.90 -34.43 -12.34
C VAL A 77 10.73 -33.61 -12.87
N PRO A 78 9.77 -33.20 -12.02
CA PRO A 78 8.71 -32.31 -12.46
C PRO A 78 9.31 -30.96 -12.89
N ALA A 79 8.98 -30.51 -14.11
CA ALA A 79 9.45 -29.24 -14.69
C ALA A 79 9.05 -27.97 -13.89
N TYR A 80 8.29 -28.11 -12.80
CA TYR A 80 7.80 -27.00 -11.97
C TYR A 80 8.78 -26.54 -10.86
N ARG A 81 9.98 -27.11 -10.76
CA ARG A 81 10.89 -26.88 -9.63
C ARG A 81 11.66 -25.55 -9.73
N HIS A 82 11.33 -24.63 -8.81
CA HIS A 82 12.07 -23.41 -8.47
C HIS A 82 12.15 -22.31 -9.54
N VAL A 83 11.01 -21.91 -10.11
CA VAL A 83 10.97 -20.68 -10.92
C VAL A 83 10.78 -19.46 -10.00
N PHE A 84 11.63 -18.45 -10.12
CA PHE A 84 11.53 -17.15 -9.43
C PHE A 84 10.19 -16.41 -9.66
N ARG A 85 9.36 -16.90 -10.59
CA ARG A 85 8.01 -16.44 -10.90
C ARG A 85 7.03 -16.64 -9.76
N THR A 86 7.37 -17.49 -8.77
CA THR A 86 6.62 -17.64 -7.52
C THR A 86 6.40 -16.31 -6.81
N TYR A 87 7.25 -15.31 -7.03
CA TYR A 87 7.17 -13.99 -6.38
C TYR A 87 6.42 -12.94 -7.19
N TYR A 88 5.98 -13.27 -8.41
CA TYR A 88 5.23 -12.33 -9.24
C TYR A 88 3.77 -12.25 -8.80
N GLY A 89 3.09 -11.19 -9.23
CA GLY A 89 1.67 -10.98 -8.98
C GLY A 89 1.13 -9.86 -9.86
N ALA A 90 -0.17 -9.63 -9.74
CA ALA A 90 -0.92 -8.56 -10.37
C ALA A 90 -0.66 -7.23 -9.65
N SER A 91 0.61 -6.81 -9.58
CA SER A 91 1.04 -5.49 -9.11
C SER A 91 1.40 -4.63 -10.30
N GLY A 92 1.48 -3.30 -10.25
CA GLY A 92 0.99 -2.34 -9.28
C GLY A 92 0.59 -1.06 -10.02
N LEU A 93 -0.19 -0.18 -9.39
CA LEU A 93 -0.71 1.04 -10.02
C LEU A 93 -0.20 2.30 -9.33
N THR A 94 -0.07 3.36 -10.11
CA THR A 94 0.14 4.72 -9.60
C THR A 94 -1.15 5.50 -9.66
N GLY A 95 -1.59 6.00 -8.51
CA GLY A 95 -2.62 7.02 -8.43
C GLY A 95 -2.01 8.41 -8.34
N VAL A 96 -2.64 9.37 -9.02
CA VAL A 96 -2.18 10.76 -9.09
C VAL A 96 -3.36 11.67 -8.80
N TRP A 97 -3.21 12.57 -7.83
CA TRP A 97 -4.20 13.62 -7.58
C TRP A 97 -3.80 14.87 -8.36
N ALA A 98 -4.46 15.07 -9.50
CA ALA A 98 -4.28 16.22 -10.36
C ALA A 98 -5.56 17.04 -10.43
N ASP A 99 -5.43 18.34 -10.69
CA ASP A 99 -6.54 19.28 -10.77
C ASP A 99 -7.43 19.00 -12.01
N GLU A 100 -6.81 18.49 -13.08
CA GLU A 100 -7.45 18.17 -14.35
C GLU A 100 -6.81 16.93 -15.00
N ASN A 101 -7.52 16.28 -15.92
CA ASN A 101 -6.99 15.17 -16.72
C ASN A 101 -6.23 15.68 -17.96
N THR A 102 -5.24 16.54 -17.73
CA THR A 102 -4.31 17.03 -18.76
C THR A 102 -2.90 16.57 -18.45
N ARG A 103 -2.06 16.44 -19.48
CA ARG A 103 -0.65 16.03 -19.31
C ARG A 103 0.09 16.94 -18.33
N ASP A 104 -0.14 18.25 -18.42
CA ASP A 104 0.54 19.25 -17.60
C ASP A 104 0.08 19.22 -16.15
N ALA A 105 -1.23 19.06 -15.90
CA ALA A 105 -1.75 18.92 -14.55
C ALA A 105 -1.24 17.63 -13.87
N ILE A 106 -1.22 16.52 -14.60
CA ILE A 106 -0.69 15.23 -14.13
C ILE A 106 0.82 15.33 -13.86
N PHE A 107 1.60 15.93 -14.76
CA PHE A 107 3.04 16.10 -14.56
C PHE A 107 3.33 17.01 -13.36
N SER A 108 2.59 18.10 -13.23
CA SER A 108 2.62 18.98 -12.06
C SER A 108 2.27 18.24 -10.76
N ALA A 109 1.41 17.24 -10.79
CA ALA A 109 1.08 16.41 -9.63
C ALA A 109 2.23 15.45 -9.25
N PHE A 110 2.93 14.90 -10.24
CA PHE A 110 4.15 14.12 -10.03
C PHE A 110 5.27 14.94 -9.41
N THR A 111 5.52 16.18 -9.87
CA THR A 111 6.60 17.03 -9.33
C THR A 111 6.34 17.43 -7.87
N ARG A 112 5.09 17.74 -7.52
CA ARG A 112 4.69 17.96 -6.11
C ARG A 112 4.58 16.67 -5.30
N LYS A 113 4.63 15.50 -5.94
CA LYS A 113 4.56 14.14 -5.35
C LYS A 113 3.20 13.83 -4.73
N GLU A 114 2.13 14.43 -5.23
CA GLU A 114 0.77 14.14 -4.80
C GLU A 114 0.26 12.84 -5.43
N THR A 115 0.95 11.76 -5.08
CA THR A 115 0.80 10.43 -5.68
C THR A 115 0.64 9.38 -4.61
N PHE A 116 0.12 8.23 -5.00
CA PHE A 116 0.05 7.03 -4.17
C PHE A 116 0.30 5.80 -5.04
N ALA A 117 0.70 4.71 -4.41
CA ALA A 117 0.92 3.42 -5.06
C ALA A 117 -0.10 2.39 -4.56
N THR A 118 -0.48 1.43 -5.40
CA THR A 118 -1.22 0.23 -4.97
C THR A 118 -0.47 -1.03 -5.38
N SER A 119 -0.66 -2.12 -4.64
CA SER A 119 -0.07 -3.43 -4.98
C SER A 119 -0.85 -4.22 -6.02
N GLY A 120 -1.92 -3.65 -6.57
CA GLY A 120 -2.73 -4.23 -7.63
C GLY A 120 -4.06 -3.51 -7.79
N PRO A 121 -5.03 -3.72 -6.88
CA PRO A 121 -6.37 -3.13 -6.97
C PRO A 121 -6.37 -1.60 -7.05
N ARG A 122 -7.44 -1.04 -7.59
CA ARG A 122 -7.67 0.41 -7.73
C ARG A 122 -8.17 1.06 -6.44
N ILE A 123 -7.57 0.71 -5.30
CA ILE A 123 -7.80 1.38 -4.01
C ILE A 123 -7.44 2.85 -4.21
N ARG A 124 -8.36 3.77 -3.90
CA ARG A 124 -8.08 5.21 -3.90
C ARG A 124 -7.76 5.64 -2.47
N VAL A 125 -6.64 6.32 -2.28
CA VAL A 125 -6.27 6.86 -0.98
C VAL A 125 -5.76 8.29 -1.12
N ARG A 126 -6.13 9.13 -0.16
CA ARG A 126 -5.66 10.50 -0.06
C ARG A 126 -5.36 10.86 1.38
N MET A 127 -4.22 11.49 1.60
CA MET A 127 -3.77 11.96 2.91
C MET A 127 -3.46 13.46 2.89
N PHE A 128 -3.81 14.14 3.98
CA PHE A 128 -3.45 15.52 4.27
C PHE A 128 -2.94 15.64 5.70
N ALA A 129 -2.15 16.69 5.97
CA ALA A 129 -1.76 17.07 7.32
C ALA A 129 -1.99 18.56 7.56
N GLY A 130 -2.52 18.92 8.72
CA GLY A 130 -2.79 20.30 9.12
C GLY A 130 -2.76 20.45 10.65
N HIS A 131 -2.99 21.65 11.16
CA HIS A 131 -3.11 21.89 12.62
C HIS A 131 -4.51 22.32 13.04
N ASP A 132 -5.35 22.70 12.08
CA ASP A 132 -6.57 23.48 12.31
C ASP A 132 -7.72 22.94 11.41
N PHE A 133 -7.83 21.62 11.28
CA PHE A 133 -8.94 20.99 10.56
C PHE A 133 -10.25 21.13 11.36
N PRO A 134 -11.38 21.47 10.71
CA PRO A 134 -12.69 21.52 11.37
C PRO A 134 -13.10 20.17 11.97
N ASN A 135 -13.89 20.19 13.05
CA ASN A 135 -14.40 18.96 13.68
C ASN A 135 -15.36 18.17 12.77
N ASP A 136 -16.03 18.82 11.83
CA ASP A 136 -16.97 18.20 10.88
C ASP A 136 -16.28 17.61 9.64
N MET A 137 -14.95 17.68 9.53
CA MET A 137 -14.18 17.40 8.31
C MET A 137 -14.57 16.08 7.61
N LEU A 138 -14.81 15.01 8.38
CA LEU A 138 -15.13 13.68 7.84
C LEU A 138 -16.55 13.58 7.25
N ALA A 139 -17.46 14.48 7.63
CA ALA A 139 -18.83 14.54 7.13
C ALA A 139 -18.97 15.44 5.88
N ARG A 140 -17.92 16.20 5.53
CA ARG A 140 -17.96 17.18 4.45
C ARG A 140 -17.77 16.54 3.08
N SER A 141 -18.67 16.85 2.14
CA SER A 141 -18.48 16.49 0.73
C SER A 141 -17.31 17.26 0.09
N ASP A 142 -17.01 18.46 0.58
CA ASP A 142 -15.93 19.33 0.10
C ASP A 142 -14.63 19.22 0.92
N TYR A 143 -14.46 18.14 1.70
CA TYR A 143 -13.32 17.96 2.62
C TYR A 143 -11.97 18.25 1.95
N ALA A 144 -11.76 17.81 0.70
CA ALA A 144 -10.49 17.98 0.01
C ALA A 144 -10.15 19.46 -0.23
N ARG A 145 -11.15 20.27 -0.62
CA ARG A 145 -10.99 21.72 -0.81
C ARG A 145 -10.58 22.41 0.49
N VAL A 146 -11.22 22.03 1.60
CA VAL A 146 -10.89 22.54 2.93
C VAL A 146 -9.49 22.09 3.37
N ALA A 147 -9.13 20.83 3.09
CA ALA A 147 -7.83 20.27 3.47
C ALA A 147 -6.68 20.96 2.75
N TYR A 148 -6.84 21.27 1.46
CA TYR A 148 -5.88 22.07 0.70
C TYR A 148 -5.72 23.49 1.24
N ALA A 149 -6.81 24.13 1.67
CA ALA A 149 -6.75 25.49 2.19
C ALA A 149 -6.11 25.57 3.59
N ARG A 150 -6.12 24.49 4.36
CA ARG A 150 -5.73 24.47 5.79
C ARG A 150 -4.56 23.56 6.13
N GLY A 151 -3.98 22.89 5.14
CA GLY A 151 -2.95 21.90 5.35
C GLY A 151 -2.12 21.64 4.10
N VAL A 152 -1.37 20.54 4.12
CA VAL A 152 -0.57 20.08 2.99
C VAL A 152 -1.02 18.68 2.58
N PRO A 153 -1.06 18.36 1.28
CA PRO A 153 -1.35 17.01 0.82
C PRO A 153 -0.12 16.10 0.97
N GLN A 154 -0.36 14.80 0.80
CA GLN A 154 0.69 13.79 0.59
C GLN A 154 1.77 14.26 -0.40
N GLY A 155 3.04 13.99 -0.09
CA GLY A 155 4.19 14.50 -0.85
C GLY A 155 4.69 15.88 -0.42
N GLY A 156 3.89 16.59 0.40
CA GLY A 156 4.22 17.92 0.92
C GLY A 156 5.11 17.93 2.17
N VAL A 157 5.40 19.14 2.64
CA VAL A 157 6.12 19.42 3.89
C VAL A 157 5.24 20.29 4.76
N LEU A 158 4.87 19.81 5.94
CA LEU A 158 4.14 20.59 6.93
C LEU A 158 5.13 21.22 7.92
N ARG A 159 4.94 22.51 8.19
CA ARG A 159 5.69 23.20 9.24
C ARG A 159 5.36 22.60 10.61
N ARG A 160 6.38 22.17 11.34
CA ARG A 160 6.24 21.63 12.69
C ARG A 160 5.76 22.70 13.67
N ARG A 161 4.94 22.29 14.63
CA ARG A 161 4.52 23.09 15.79
C ARG A 161 4.74 22.24 17.04
N ARG A 162 4.57 22.82 18.22
CA ARG A 162 4.62 22.06 19.48
C ARG A 162 3.46 21.07 19.62
N THR A 163 2.36 21.32 18.92
CA THR A 163 1.20 20.43 18.85
C THR A 163 1.32 19.44 17.69
N ALA A 164 0.87 18.21 17.92
CA ALA A 164 0.78 17.19 16.87
C ALA A 164 -0.17 17.65 15.75
N PRO A 165 0.20 17.43 14.47
CA PRO A 165 -0.70 17.73 13.37
C PRO A 165 -1.86 16.73 13.30
N ASP A 166 -3.00 17.21 12.81
CA ASP A 166 -4.10 16.38 12.35
C ASP A 166 -3.73 15.69 11.04
N LEU A 167 -3.76 14.36 11.02
CA LEU A 167 -3.56 13.56 9.81
C LEU A 167 -4.91 13.06 9.30
N LEU A 168 -5.43 13.71 8.27
CA LEU A 168 -6.65 13.29 7.58
C LEU A 168 -6.31 12.23 6.54
N VAL A 169 -6.96 11.07 6.61
CA VAL A 169 -6.87 10.04 5.58
C VAL A 169 -8.26 9.62 5.14
N VAL A 170 -8.47 9.52 3.83
CA VAL A 170 -9.69 8.96 3.22
C VAL A 170 -9.28 7.89 2.23
N ALA A 171 -9.88 6.71 2.35
CA ALA A 171 -9.64 5.56 1.49
C ALA A 171 -10.95 4.96 0.97
N LEU A 172 -10.96 4.56 -0.30
CA LEU A 172 -12.07 3.90 -0.98
C LEU A 172 -11.56 2.61 -1.61
N ARG A 173 -12.32 1.52 -1.44
CA ARG A 173 -11.99 0.24 -2.08
C ARG A 173 -12.05 0.33 -3.61
N ASP A 174 -11.40 -0.62 -4.26
CA ASP A 174 -11.75 -0.97 -5.64
C ASP A 174 -13.14 -1.65 -5.64
N PRO A 175 -14.13 -1.17 -6.42
CA PRO A 175 -15.45 -1.80 -6.50
C PRO A 175 -15.42 -3.28 -6.92
N ASN A 176 -14.35 -3.72 -7.58
CA ASN A 176 -14.18 -5.09 -8.08
C ASN A 176 -13.27 -5.96 -7.19
N ALA A 177 -12.80 -5.45 -6.06
CA ALA A 177 -11.92 -6.18 -5.13
C ALA A 177 -12.56 -6.36 -3.74
N ALA A 178 -11.81 -6.94 -2.81
CA ALA A 178 -12.26 -7.13 -1.44
C ALA A 178 -12.48 -5.77 -0.73
N PRO A 179 -13.32 -5.74 0.31
CA PRO A 179 -13.50 -4.57 1.16
C PRO A 179 -12.22 -4.19 1.92
N LEU A 180 -12.13 -2.93 2.36
CA LEU A 180 -11.02 -2.44 3.18
C LEU A 180 -11.10 -3.02 4.59
N GLN A 181 -9.95 -3.42 5.14
CA GLN A 181 -9.83 -3.93 6.51
C GLN A 181 -9.44 -2.81 7.50
N ARG A 182 -8.46 -1.98 7.13
CA ARG A 182 -7.95 -0.90 8.00
C ARG A 182 -7.12 0.14 7.26
N ILE A 183 -6.95 1.29 7.88
CA ILE A 183 -5.89 2.25 7.53
C ILE A 183 -4.84 2.26 8.63
N GLN A 184 -3.58 2.34 8.20
CA GLN A 184 -2.43 2.50 9.07
C GLN A 184 -1.73 3.83 8.76
N ILE A 185 -1.16 4.46 9.78
CA ILE A 185 -0.16 5.51 9.63
C ILE A 185 1.20 4.91 9.96
N VAL A 186 2.15 5.06 9.04
CA VAL A 186 3.55 4.72 9.28
C VAL A 186 4.31 6.01 9.57
N LYS A 187 4.88 6.09 10.78
CA LYS A 187 5.76 7.16 11.23
C LYS A 187 7.21 6.71 11.09
N GLY A 188 8.05 7.58 10.57
CA GLY A 188 9.50 7.45 10.65
C GLY A 188 10.12 8.73 11.19
N TRP A 189 11.09 8.62 12.09
CA TRP A 189 11.70 9.78 12.73
C TRP A 189 13.15 9.54 13.15
N LEU A 190 13.82 10.62 13.55
CA LEU A 190 15.11 10.54 14.22
C LEU A 190 14.99 10.85 15.70
N GLU A 191 15.55 9.98 16.51
CA GLU A 191 15.68 10.13 17.96
C GLU A 191 17.15 9.97 18.32
N ASN A 192 17.77 11.01 18.88
CA ASN A 192 19.20 10.99 19.24
C ASN A 192 20.13 10.54 18.08
N GLY A 193 19.75 10.85 16.84
CA GLY A 193 20.48 10.46 15.63
C GLY A 193 20.21 9.03 15.13
N LEU A 194 19.48 8.23 15.91
CA LEU A 194 19.03 6.90 15.54
C LEU A 194 17.73 6.96 14.74
N ARG A 195 17.62 6.05 13.75
CA ARG A 195 16.41 5.89 12.93
C ARG A 195 15.39 5.09 13.72
N ARG A 196 14.17 5.60 13.78
CA ARG A 196 13.03 4.96 14.44
C ARG A 196 11.84 4.91 13.49
N GLU A 197 11.02 3.88 13.65
CA GLU A 197 9.79 3.73 12.90
C GLU A 197 8.72 3.07 13.77
N GLN A 198 7.47 3.41 13.51
CA GLN A 198 6.31 2.83 14.18
C GLN A 198 5.14 2.79 13.20
N VAL A 199 4.32 1.75 13.32
CA VAL A 199 3.10 1.60 12.54
C VAL A 199 1.93 1.64 13.50
N TYR A 200 1.02 2.57 13.28
CA TYR A 200 -0.24 2.70 14.00
C TYR A 200 -1.37 2.27 13.10
N ASP A 201 -2.22 1.36 13.55
CA ASP A 201 -3.54 1.21 12.96
C ASP A 201 -4.38 2.39 13.47
N VAL A 202 -5.08 3.10 12.58
CA VAL A 202 -5.74 4.38 12.92
C VAL A 202 -7.25 4.38 12.65
N VAL A 203 -7.72 3.34 11.97
CA VAL A 203 -9.16 3.03 11.79
C VAL A 203 -9.26 1.57 11.38
N CYS A 204 -10.19 0.85 12.00
CA CYS A 204 -10.50 -0.54 11.69
C CYS A 204 -11.88 -0.60 11.03
N SER A 205 -12.11 -1.58 10.17
CA SER A 205 -13.45 -1.92 9.70
C SER A 205 -14.26 -2.64 10.78
N ASP A 206 -15.55 -2.86 10.51
CA ASP A 206 -16.40 -3.76 11.28
C ASP A 206 -16.57 -3.38 12.77
N GLY A 207 -16.40 -2.09 13.10
CA GLY A 207 -16.50 -1.59 14.48
C GLY A 207 -15.32 -1.99 15.38
N GLY A 208 -14.24 -2.54 14.82
CA GLY A 208 -13.03 -2.84 15.59
C GLY A 208 -12.41 -1.58 16.18
N GLU A 209 -11.97 -1.67 17.43
CA GLU A 209 -11.22 -0.61 18.09
C GLU A 209 -9.73 -0.92 18.09
N VAL A 210 -8.90 0.11 17.92
CA VAL A 210 -7.44 -0.04 17.98
C VAL A 210 -7.04 -0.29 19.42
N ASP A 211 -6.33 -1.38 19.68
CA ASP A 211 -5.73 -1.65 20.99
C ASP A 211 -4.60 -0.64 21.26
N PRO A 212 -4.71 0.22 22.29
CA PRO A 212 -3.69 1.22 22.61
C PRO A 212 -2.33 0.63 23.00
N GLY A 213 -2.30 -0.62 23.52
CA GLY A 213 -1.07 -1.28 23.91
C GLY A 213 -0.25 -1.79 22.71
N THR A 214 -0.92 -2.19 21.63
CA THR A 214 -0.27 -2.75 20.45
C THR A 214 -0.32 -1.83 19.22
N ASN A 215 -1.18 -0.82 19.24
CA ASN A 215 -1.53 0.03 18.10
C ASN A 215 -2.04 -0.79 16.90
N ARG A 216 -2.79 -1.87 17.16
CA ARG A 216 -3.33 -2.78 16.15
C ARG A 216 -4.84 -2.89 16.24
N CYS A 217 -5.46 -2.99 15.07
CA CYS A 217 -6.83 -3.47 14.98
C CYS A 217 -6.91 -4.95 15.35
N PRO A 218 -8.03 -5.41 15.93
CA PRO A 218 -8.31 -6.84 16.01
C PRO A 218 -8.43 -7.44 14.61
N ASP A 219 -8.36 -8.77 14.54
CA ASP A 219 -8.79 -9.48 13.34
C ASP A 219 -10.30 -9.28 13.15
N ASN A 220 -10.71 -8.87 11.94
CA ASN A 220 -12.12 -8.72 11.59
C ASN A 220 -12.77 -10.03 11.12
N GLY A 221 -12.01 -11.13 11.08
CA GLY A 221 -12.49 -12.46 10.69
C GLY A 221 -12.73 -12.59 9.18
N ALA A 222 -12.17 -11.70 8.36
CA ALA A 222 -12.27 -11.79 6.92
C ALA A 222 -11.41 -12.94 6.37
N ASP A 223 -12.03 -13.80 5.55
CA ASP A 223 -11.41 -14.96 4.93
C ASP A 223 -11.86 -15.14 3.47
N VAL A 224 -11.27 -16.16 2.82
CA VAL A 224 -11.52 -16.52 1.42
C VAL A 224 -11.76 -18.02 1.36
N ASP A 225 -12.83 -18.44 0.69
CA ASP A 225 -13.05 -19.84 0.35
C ASP A 225 -12.02 -20.27 -0.69
N LEU A 226 -11.09 -21.16 -0.32
CA LEU A 226 -10.01 -21.59 -1.21
C LEU A 226 -10.47 -22.55 -2.33
N ALA A 227 -11.68 -23.12 -2.25
CA ALA A 227 -12.24 -23.96 -3.30
C ALA A 227 -12.86 -23.14 -4.43
N THR A 228 -13.36 -21.93 -4.13
CA THR A 228 -14.09 -21.08 -5.10
C THR A 228 -13.45 -19.70 -5.31
N CYS A 229 -12.51 -19.33 -4.44
CA CYS A 229 -11.97 -17.99 -4.29
C CYS A 229 -13.02 -16.91 -3.98
N ALA A 230 -14.18 -17.30 -3.44
CA ALA A 230 -15.19 -16.37 -2.98
C ALA A 230 -14.73 -15.65 -1.70
N ILE A 231 -14.89 -14.33 -1.70
CA ILE A 231 -14.63 -13.48 -0.54
C ILE A 231 -15.89 -13.42 0.30
N ARG A 232 -15.74 -13.49 1.63
CA ARG A 232 -16.86 -13.38 2.56
C ARG A 232 -17.59 -12.04 2.39
N LYS A 233 -18.92 -12.10 2.31
CA LYS A 233 -19.79 -10.92 2.21
C LYS A 233 -19.94 -10.25 3.57
N ASN A 234 -20.24 -8.95 3.54
CA ASN A 234 -20.59 -8.14 4.73
C ASN A 234 -19.50 -8.05 5.81
N ILE A 235 -18.23 -8.24 5.45
CA ILE A 235 -17.08 -7.98 6.33
C ILE A 235 -16.14 -7.01 5.61
N GLY A 236 -15.64 -6.02 6.35
CA GLY A 236 -14.84 -4.91 5.86
C GLY A 236 -15.68 -3.73 5.39
N ALA A 237 -15.01 -2.68 4.90
CA ALA A 237 -15.64 -1.42 4.56
C ALA A 237 -15.43 -1.01 3.10
N ALA A 238 -16.44 -0.36 2.51
CA ALA A 238 -16.29 0.27 1.19
C ALA A 238 -15.45 1.56 1.24
N GLN A 239 -15.53 2.26 2.37
CA GLN A 239 -14.80 3.49 2.65
C GLN A 239 -14.29 3.44 4.09
N LEU A 240 -13.06 3.89 4.31
CA LEU A 240 -12.53 4.18 5.64
C LEU A 240 -11.99 5.61 5.63
N SER A 241 -12.23 6.36 6.69
CA SER A 241 -11.71 7.72 6.83
C SER A 241 -11.50 8.06 8.31
N THR A 242 -10.47 8.84 8.59
CA THR A 242 -10.13 9.25 9.96
C THR A 242 -9.36 10.57 9.97
N ILE A 243 -9.44 11.30 11.08
CA ILE A 243 -8.45 12.31 11.45
C ILE A 243 -7.73 11.76 12.68
N TRP A 244 -6.43 11.52 12.53
CA TRP A 244 -5.61 10.92 13.59
C TRP A 244 -4.49 11.87 14.01
N LYS A 245 -4.19 11.89 15.31
CA LYS A 245 -3.03 12.59 15.87
C LYS A 245 -2.05 11.58 16.43
N ASP A 246 -0.78 11.85 16.21
CA ASP A 246 0.32 11.05 16.74
C ASP A 246 0.43 11.23 18.27
N PRO A 247 0.15 10.19 19.08
CA PRO A 247 0.21 10.28 20.53
C PRO A 247 1.64 10.45 21.04
N ASP A 248 2.63 10.02 20.25
CA ASP A 248 4.06 10.07 20.57
C ASP A 248 4.76 11.21 19.80
N TYR A 249 4.00 12.25 19.43
CA TYR A 249 4.55 13.37 18.67
C TYR A 249 5.55 14.17 19.51
N ASP A 250 6.78 14.28 18.99
CA ASP A 250 7.80 15.16 19.54
C ASP A 250 8.23 16.16 18.46
N TYR A 251 7.94 17.44 18.70
CA TYR A 251 8.29 18.51 17.77
C TYR A 251 9.80 18.66 17.55
N ALA A 252 10.64 18.19 18.47
CA ALA A 252 12.08 18.23 18.34
C ALA A 252 12.62 17.20 17.34
N GLN A 253 11.81 16.20 16.97
CA GLN A 253 12.20 15.09 16.12
C GLN A 253 11.74 15.33 14.67
N PRO A 254 12.68 15.48 13.71
CA PRO A 254 12.33 15.45 12.29
C PRO A 254 11.66 14.11 11.97
N SER A 255 10.49 14.18 11.33
CA SER A 255 9.67 13.00 11.07
C SER A 255 8.98 13.06 9.72
N PHE A 256 8.48 11.92 9.29
CA PHE A 256 7.55 11.79 8.16
C PHE A 256 6.46 10.80 8.50
N TYR A 257 5.32 10.97 7.83
CA TYR A 257 4.15 10.11 7.94
C TYR A 257 3.66 9.74 6.55
N TYR A 258 3.26 8.48 6.37
CA TYR A 258 2.49 8.09 5.19
C TYR A 258 1.39 7.11 5.59
N ALA A 259 0.27 7.14 4.87
CA ALA A 259 -0.81 6.20 5.09
C ALA A 259 -0.55 4.89 4.32
N ARG A 260 -0.91 3.77 4.94
CA ARG A 260 -0.98 2.45 4.32
C ARG A 260 -2.38 1.89 4.51
N VAL A 261 -3.11 1.66 3.43
CA VAL A 261 -4.44 1.04 3.46
C VAL A 261 -4.26 -0.46 3.25
N ILE A 262 -5.00 -1.27 4.01
CA ILE A 262 -4.98 -2.73 3.91
C ILE A 262 -6.39 -3.20 3.53
N GLU A 263 -6.46 -4.03 2.50
CA GLU A 263 -7.66 -4.72 2.05
C GLU A 263 -7.83 -6.06 2.81
N ASN A 264 -9.07 -6.54 2.92
CA ASN A 264 -9.33 -7.92 3.33
C ASN A 264 -8.61 -8.90 2.39
N PRO A 265 -8.29 -10.13 2.86
CA PRO A 265 -7.59 -11.09 2.03
C PRO A 265 -8.40 -11.48 0.79
N SER A 266 -7.70 -11.74 -0.30
CA SER A 266 -8.23 -12.30 -1.55
C SER A 266 -7.37 -13.49 -1.99
N CYS A 267 -7.91 -14.35 -2.85
CA CYS A 267 -7.12 -15.41 -3.46
C CYS A 267 -5.96 -14.83 -4.27
N ARG A 268 -4.77 -15.40 -4.06
CA ARG A 268 -3.64 -15.15 -4.95
C ARG A 268 -3.88 -15.80 -6.32
N TRP A 269 -3.25 -15.30 -7.38
CA TRP A 269 -3.36 -15.79 -8.75
C TRP A 269 -3.08 -17.29 -8.86
N SER A 270 -2.16 -17.82 -8.04
CA SER A 270 -1.81 -19.25 -8.03
C SER A 270 -2.96 -20.11 -7.52
N THR A 271 -3.78 -19.58 -6.61
CA THR A 271 -4.99 -20.25 -6.12
C THR A 271 -6.10 -20.20 -7.16
N TRP A 272 -6.28 -19.06 -7.83
CA TRP A 272 -7.20 -18.94 -8.96
C TRP A 272 -6.87 -19.91 -10.10
N ASP A 273 -5.58 -20.08 -10.42
CA ASP A 273 -5.13 -21.06 -11.40
C ASP A 273 -5.46 -22.50 -10.97
N ALA A 274 -5.23 -22.85 -9.70
CA ALA A 274 -5.54 -24.18 -9.17
C ALA A 274 -7.04 -24.49 -9.20
N VAL A 275 -7.88 -23.56 -8.75
CA VAL A 275 -9.35 -23.66 -8.80
C VAL A 275 -9.83 -23.86 -10.23
N ARG A 276 -9.32 -23.08 -11.19
CA ARG A 276 -9.68 -23.20 -12.62
C ARG A 276 -9.26 -24.53 -13.23
N ALA A 277 -8.14 -25.10 -12.79
CA ALA A 277 -7.64 -26.38 -13.26
C ALA A 277 -8.25 -27.59 -12.52
N GLY A 278 -9.06 -27.38 -11.49
CA GLY A 278 -9.63 -28.46 -10.68
C GLY A 278 -8.58 -29.24 -9.88
N VAL A 279 -7.50 -28.58 -9.47
CA VAL A 279 -6.41 -29.17 -8.67
C VAL A 279 -6.28 -28.47 -7.33
N THR A 280 -5.59 -29.10 -6.37
CA THR A 280 -5.29 -28.48 -5.10
C THR A 280 -4.27 -27.34 -5.26
N PRO A 281 -4.39 -26.23 -4.50
CA PRO A 281 -3.37 -25.18 -4.48
C PRO A 281 -1.98 -25.74 -4.19
N ARG A 282 -0.99 -25.31 -4.96
CA ARG A 282 0.38 -25.83 -4.85
C ARG A 282 0.97 -25.59 -3.46
N ALA A 283 1.45 -26.65 -2.83
CA ALA A 283 2.17 -26.56 -1.56
C ALA A 283 3.39 -25.61 -1.64
N GLY A 284 3.56 -24.81 -0.59
CA GLY A 284 4.65 -23.82 -0.49
C GLY A 284 4.39 -22.49 -1.20
N TYR A 285 3.21 -22.31 -1.82
CA TYR A 285 2.76 -21.01 -2.33
C TYR A 285 1.79 -20.37 -1.33
N PRO A 286 1.84 -19.04 -1.13
CA PRO A 286 0.76 -18.34 -0.45
C PRO A 286 -0.56 -18.56 -1.20
N THR A 287 -1.59 -18.98 -0.48
CA THR A 287 -2.93 -19.20 -1.05
C THR A 287 -3.74 -17.90 -1.15
N THR A 288 -3.43 -16.93 -0.30
CA THR A 288 -4.07 -15.62 -0.26
C THR A 288 -3.05 -14.50 -0.34
N VAL A 289 -3.53 -13.30 -0.63
CA VAL A 289 -2.78 -12.05 -0.57
C VAL A 289 -3.65 -10.99 0.10
N GLN A 290 -3.00 -10.02 0.76
CA GLN A 290 -3.64 -8.80 1.21
C GLN A 290 -3.06 -7.63 0.43
N GLU A 291 -3.93 -7.03 -0.37
CA GLU A 291 -3.62 -5.90 -1.20
C GLU A 291 -3.57 -4.61 -0.38
N ARG A 292 -2.80 -3.64 -0.88
CA ARG A 292 -2.45 -2.44 -0.14
C ARG A 292 -2.39 -1.23 -1.04
N ALA A 293 -2.57 -0.07 -0.42
CA ALA A 293 -2.21 1.22 -1.01
C ALA A 293 -1.31 2.01 -0.07
N TRP A 294 -0.45 2.87 -0.62
CA TRP A 294 0.46 3.71 0.13
C TRP A 294 0.51 5.12 -0.44
N THR A 295 0.37 6.13 0.42
CA THR A 295 0.52 7.53 0.00
C THR A 295 2.00 7.92 -0.06
N SER A 296 2.33 8.93 -0.87
CA SER A 296 3.57 9.68 -0.66
C SER A 296 3.68 10.22 0.78
N PRO A 297 4.89 10.32 1.35
CA PRO A 297 5.06 10.81 2.70
C PRO A 297 4.76 12.31 2.81
N ILE A 298 4.19 12.72 3.94
CA ILE A 298 4.20 14.10 4.42
C ILE A 298 5.35 14.24 5.41
N TRP A 299 6.19 15.25 5.21
CA TRP A 299 7.34 15.52 6.08
C TRP A 299 7.00 16.61 7.11
N ILE A 300 7.37 16.43 8.39
CA ILE A 300 7.11 17.41 9.45
C ILE A 300 8.41 18.09 9.88
N ARG A 301 8.51 19.42 9.69
CA ARG A 301 9.78 20.16 9.76
C ARG A 301 9.67 21.60 10.22
#